data_AF-A0ABD3NF30-F1
#
_entry.id   AF-A0ABD3NF30-F1
#
_cell.length_a   1.000
_cell.length_b   1.000
_cell.length_c   1.000
_cell.angle_alpha   90.00
_cell.angle_beta   90.00
_cell.angle_gamma   90.00
#
_symmetry.space_group_name_H-M   'P 1'
#
loop_
_entity.id
_entity.type
_entity.pdbx_description
1 polymer ?
#
loop_
_entity_poly.entity_id
_entity_poly.type
_entity_poly.pdbx_seq_one_letter_code
_entity_poly.pdbx_strand_id
1 'polypeptide(L)'
;MTDEEISCPICLSSSKDSSSTQFAKTVCGHIFCTACLTHVLCKPRKIYEDEDDVRKICITRGKCPMCRGHINLFELRDTTNPDACAVEKNTDVKSWPIFGQAYLQKPLGRVSSRRESLMERLAKEDGPMKGFGIEFNFCSDVPAMKFAVPIYTYSFESTEHECLHELKFDDFHFHKDTMTFHGKCRAADSRPWTQMYPKNDLANEPMPAYFYERLECMLQFSPDGRYIRDGYKSWSLYDTSLLKRYPLDGTWECNVSREAYTMHVQCHSSTYFNQRGLFDISDNKVSYRLDGSEPQVAVQEILPGSNAAIGDVLSFESPPLPVWKWTRVSLDLKDASSVVRMKPLSSNVAPGSRFVYQRVINDPCNNDTLGPSYHSDSVWGNTFCQAFTVGLASYHFVKSEENDGEYQAYISYENPKTSQWPDLDNGQPIPPRVSFRNIQWDEHTRTFKGDILWVQDFGSTWTGDSKWTYEMVFDPTFKFIASGSCTMSNREPHIFGDSLVYINAALEHIFSEALRSASTEDYLGIIRECRDNGASPPTLQCLGEVALSVMYGEEESCFDFNL
;
A
#
# COMPACT_ATOMS: atom_id res chain seq x y z
N MET A 1 -36.53 -26.36 1.81
CA MET A 1 -36.22 -25.54 3.01
C MET A 1 -37.25 -24.44 3.02
N THR A 2 -37.96 -24.25 4.13
CA THR A 2 -38.90 -23.14 4.28
C THR A 2 -38.14 -21.84 4.06
N ASP A 3 -38.72 -20.88 3.34
CA ASP A 3 -38.17 -19.53 3.18
C ASP A 3 -38.09 -18.87 4.56
N GLU A 4 -37.01 -19.13 5.28
CA GLU A 4 -36.70 -18.44 6.52
C GLU A 4 -36.51 -16.96 6.16
N GLU A 5 -37.28 -16.11 6.83
CA GLU A 5 -37.25 -14.68 6.60
C GLU A 5 -35.87 -14.13 6.99
N ILE A 6 -35.11 -13.71 5.97
CA ILE A 6 -33.79 -13.13 6.16
C ILE A 6 -33.98 -11.68 6.61
N SER A 7 -33.33 -11.31 7.72
CA SER A 7 -33.28 -9.93 8.20
C SER A 7 -31.83 -9.50 8.44
N CYS A 8 -31.52 -8.24 8.13
CA CYS A 8 -30.18 -7.71 8.37
C CYS A 8 -30.04 -7.35 9.85
N PRO A 9 -29.05 -7.88 10.60
CA PRO A 9 -28.91 -7.58 12.03
C PRO A 9 -28.44 -6.15 12.32
N ILE A 10 -28.10 -5.35 11.29
CA ILE A 10 -27.64 -3.96 11.45
C ILE A 10 -28.80 -2.98 11.31
N CYS A 11 -29.52 -3.01 10.19
CA CYS A 11 -30.64 -2.10 9.91
C CYS A 11 -32.02 -2.71 10.19
N LEU A 12 -32.08 -3.99 10.55
CA LEU A 12 -33.31 -4.76 10.79
C LEU A 12 -34.25 -4.88 9.58
N SER A 13 -33.84 -4.44 8.39
CA SER A 13 -34.62 -4.64 7.17
C SER A 13 -34.75 -6.12 6.85
N SER A 14 -35.98 -6.57 6.61
CA SER A 14 -36.28 -7.92 6.15
C SER A 14 -36.28 -8.01 4.62
N SER A 15 -36.12 -9.22 4.10
CA SER A 15 -36.30 -9.49 2.66
C SER A 15 -37.73 -9.21 2.16
N LYS A 16 -38.70 -9.01 3.05
CA LYS A 16 -40.10 -8.67 2.70
C LYS A 16 -40.35 -7.17 2.62
N ASP A 17 -39.56 -6.34 3.30
CA ASP A 17 -39.84 -4.91 3.44
C ASP A 17 -39.57 -4.11 2.15
N SER A 18 -38.69 -4.60 1.28
CA SER A 18 -38.40 -3.94 0.00
C SER A 18 -37.85 -4.91 -1.02
N SER A 19 -38.41 -4.89 -2.23
CA SER A 19 -37.94 -5.71 -3.35
C SER A 19 -36.54 -5.33 -3.86
N SER A 20 -35.95 -4.23 -3.36
CA SER A 20 -34.67 -3.70 -3.79
C SER A 20 -33.50 -3.97 -2.83
N THR A 21 -33.76 -4.51 -1.63
CA THR A 21 -32.66 -4.77 -0.68
C THR A 21 -31.95 -6.06 -1.04
N GLN A 22 -30.71 -5.95 -1.53
CA GLN A 22 -29.85 -7.11 -1.76
C GLN A 22 -29.21 -7.58 -0.45
N PHE A 23 -29.19 -8.90 -0.24
CA PHE A 23 -28.56 -9.52 0.92
C PHE A 23 -27.34 -10.33 0.52
N ALA A 24 -26.30 -10.21 1.33
CA ALA A 24 -25.01 -10.86 1.17
C ALA A 24 -24.71 -11.80 2.33
N LYS A 25 -24.23 -13.00 2.02
CA LYS A 25 -23.74 -14.00 2.97
C LYS A 25 -22.22 -13.93 3.04
N THR A 26 -21.71 -13.76 4.25
CA THR A 26 -20.27 -13.79 4.54
C THR A 26 -19.70 -15.22 4.46
N VAL A 27 -18.37 -15.35 4.31
CA VAL A 27 -17.69 -16.66 4.35
C VAL A 27 -17.91 -17.43 5.66
N CYS A 28 -18.18 -16.72 6.75
CA CYS A 28 -18.52 -17.32 8.05
C CYS A 28 -20.01 -17.68 8.20
N GLY A 29 -20.82 -17.51 7.14
CA GLY A 29 -22.21 -17.92 7.08
C GLY A 29 -23.26 -16.89 7.53
N HIS A 30 -22.85 -15.78 8.15
CA HIS A 30 -23.75 -14.71 8.57
C HIS A 30 -24.25 -13.88 7.38
N ILE A 31 -25.50 -13.40 7.46
CA ILE A 31 -26.17 -12.67 6.37
C ILE A 31 -26.47 -11.23 6.79
N PHE A 32 -26.24 -10.29 5.88
CA PHE A 32 -26.49 -8.86 6.05
C PHE A 32 -27.06 -8.27 4.77
N CYS A 33 -27.74 -7.13 4.81
CA CYS A 33 -27.95 -6.38 3.57
C CYS A 33 -26.60 -5.85 3.07
N THR A 34 -26.40 -5.83 1.74
CA THR A 34 -25.13 -5.46 1.12
C THR A 34 -24.72 -4.05 1.53
N ALA A 35 -25.66 -3.09 1.56
CA ALA A 35 -25.39 -1.71 1.92
C ALA A 35 -24.80 -1.54 3.34
N CYS A 36 -25.39 -2.17 4.36
CA CYS A 36 -24.86 -2.09 5.72
C CYS A 36 -23.50 -2.77 5.86
N LEU A 37 -23.32 -3.92 5.20
CA LEU A 37 -22.05 -4.63 5.29
C LEU A 37 -20.92 -3.88 4.58
N THR A 38 -21.18 -3.33 3.39
CA THR A 38 -20.25 -2.44 2.69
C THR A 38 -19.91 -1.23 3.55
N HIS A 39 -20.90 -0.57 4.17
CA HIS A 39 -20.63 0.57 5.06
C HIS A 39 -19.72 0.18 6.25
N VAL A 40 -19.94 -0.98 6.87
CA VAL A 40 -19.10 -1.47 7.98
C VAL A 40 -17.68 -1.79 7.52
N LEU A 41 -17.54 -2.43 6.35
CA LEU A 41 -16.23 -2.80 5.81
C LEU A 41 -15.45 -1.55 5.37
N CYS A 42 -16.12 -0.64 4.66
CA CYS A 42 -15.55 0.55 4.06
C CYS A 42 -15.39 1.74 5.01
N LYS A 43 -15.78 1.59 6.27
CA LYS A 43 -15.52 2.61 7.28
C LYS A 43 -14.01 2.71 7.55
N PRO A 44 -13.39 3.90 7.41
CA PRO A 44 -12.00 4.10 7.79
C PRO A 44 -11.79 3.67 9.24
N ARG A 45 -10.84 2.78 9.50
CA ARG A 45 -10.50 2.37 10.86
C ARG A 45 -9.39 3.27 11.39
N LYS A 46 -9.55 3.73 12.64
CA LYS A 46 -8.41 4.29 13.39
C LYS A 46 -7.35 3.18 13.47
N ILE A 47 -6.17 3.47 12.93
CA ILE A 47 -5.01 2.57 13.02
C ILE A 47 -4.56 2.62 14.48
N TYR A 48 -5.12 1.74 15.31
CA TYR A 48 -4.58 1.52 16.64
C TYR A 48 -3.24 0.79 16.49
N GLU A 49 -2.25 1.15 17.31
CA GLU A 49 -0.84 0.71 17.31
C GLU A 49 -0.62 -0.81 17.51
N ASP A 50 -1.65 -1.63 17.37
CA ASP A 50 -1.55 -3.09 17.45
C ASP A 50 -1.07 -3.63 16.08
N GLU A 51 0.25 -3.51 15.87
CA GLU A 51 0.98 -3.59 14.59
C GLU A 51 0.89 -4.94 13.82
N ASP A 52 0.40 -6.02 14.42
CA ASP A 52 0.62 -7.36 13.85
C ASP A 52 -0.41 -7.85 12.82
N ASP A 53 -1.57 -7.21 12.71
CA ASP A 53 -2.59 -7.69 11.76
C ASP A 53 -2.57 -6.90 10.46
N VAL A 54 -1.66 -7.32 9.58
CA VAL A 54 -1.51 -6.93 8.17
C VAL A 54 -2.85 -6.85 7.41
N ARG A 55 -3.89 -7.57 7.85
CA ARG A 55 -5.20 -7.62 7.19
C ARG A 55 -6.15 -6.49 7.61
N LYS A 56 -5.80 -5.65 8.60
CA LYS A 56 -6.70 -4.62 9.17
C LYS A 56 -6.84 -3.32 8.37
N ILE A 57 -5.94 -3.02 7.44
CA ILE A 57 -5.79 -1.66 6.87
C ILE A 57 -6.56 -1.47 5.55
N CYS A 58 -6.82 -2.54 4.79
CA CYS A 58 -7.58 -2.38 3.55
C CYS A 58 -9.06 -2.08 3.83
N ILE A 59 -9.57 -1.00 3.22
CA ILE A 59 -10.94 -0.48 3.38
C ILE A 59 -12.01 -1.50 2.92
N THR A 60 -11.65 -2.58 2.23
CA THR A 60 -12.62 -3.62 1.83
C THR A 60 -12.53 -4.89 2.67
N ARG A 61 -11.69 -4.91 3.71
CA ARG A 61 -11.51 -6.04 4.62
C ARG A 61 -11.87 -5.70 6.06
N GLY A 62 -12.49 -6.64 6.74
CA GLY A 62 -12.92 -6.41 8.11
C GLY A 62 -13.30 -7.63 8.89
N LYS A 63 -13.88 -7.38 10.07
CA LYS A 63 -14.43 -8.42 10.92
C LYS A 63 -15.92 -8.46 10.72
N CYS A 64 -16.47 -9.67 10.62
CA CYS A 64 -17.90 -9.90 10.63
C CYS A 64 -18.51 -9.30 11.91
N PRO A 65 -19.57 -8.47 11.81
CA PRO A 65 -20.22 -7.88 12.98
C PRO A 65 -20.71 -8.90 14.02
N MET A 66 -21.00 -10.13 13.60
CA MET A 66 -21.55 -11.18 14.46
C MET A 66 -20.47 -12.03 15.13
N CYS A 67 -19.66 -12.76 14.36
CA CYS A 67 -18.66 -13.68 14.92
C CYS A 67 -17.24 -13.11 14.99
N ARG A 68 -17.02 -11.88 14.50
CA ARG A 68 -15.72 -11.23 14.38
C ARG A 68 -14.69 -11.94 13.50
N GLY A 69 -15.09 -12.99 12.78
CA GLY A 69 -14.26 -13.65 11.76
C GLY A 69 -13.91 -12.69 10.63
N HIS A 70 -12.75 -12.88 10.02
CA HIS A 70 -12.31 -12.02 8.91
C HIS A 70 -13.19 -12.24 7.68
N ILE A 71 -13.61 -11.13 7.07
CA ILE A 71 -14.42 -11.10 5.87
C ILE A 71 -13.86 -10.05 4.90
N ASN A 72 -14.11 -10.28 3.62
CA ASN A 72 -13.68 -9.43 2.52
C ASN A 72 -14.90 -9.11 1.66
N LEU A 73 -15.03 -7.84 1.26
CA LEU A 73 -16.12 -7.36 0.43
C LEU A 73 -16.28 -8.20 -0.86
N PHE A 74 -15.18 -8.63 -1.47
CA PHE A 74 -15.17 -9.42 -2.70
C PHE A 74 -15.34 -10.94 -2.51
N GLU A 75 -15.50 -11.39 -1.26
CA GLU A 75 -15.80 -12.81 -0.93
C GLU A 75 -17.25 -13.00 -0.46
N LEU A 76 -18.00 -11.90 -0.36
CA LEU A 76 -19.41 -11.93 -0.03
C LEU A 76 -20.18 -12.64 -1.13
N ARG A 77 -21.10 -13.55 -0.75
CA ARG A 77 -21.95 -14.29 -1.70
C ARG A 77 -23.35 -13.71 -1.73
N ASP A 78 -23.95 -13.65 -2.92
CA ASP A 78 -25.36 -13.29 -3.02
C ASP A 78 -26.21 -14.39 -2.37
N THR A 79 -27.18 -14.00 -1.54
CA THR A 79 -28.08 -14.96 -0.89
C THR A 79 -29.04 -15.64 -1.86
N THR A 80 -29.36 -14.99 -2.98
CA THR A 80 -30.20 -15.54 -4.05
C THR A 80 -29.43 -16.42 -5.02
N ASN A 81 -28.13 -16.16 -5.18
CA ASN A 81 -27.21 -16.95 -6.00
C ASN A 81 -25.90 -17.15 -5.23
N PRO A 82 -25.76 -18.26 -4.46
CA PRO A 82 -24.59 -18.53 -3.65
C PRO A 82 -23.26 -18.60 -4.43
N ASP A 83 -23.32 -18.85 -5.74
CA ASP A 83 -22.15 -18.90 -6.61
C ASP A 83 -21.71 -17.51 -7.10
N ALA A 84 -22.61 -16.51 -7.04
CA ALA A 84 -22.31 -15.13 -7.39
C ALA A 84 -21.68 -14.36 -6.23
N CYS A 85 -20.74 -13.47 -6.55
CA CYS A 85 -20.25 -12.46 -5.61
C CYS A 85 -21.34 -11.41 -5.39
N ALA A 86 -21.57 -10.99 -4.15
CA ALA A 86 -22.54 -9.93 -3.83
C ALA A 86 -22.10 -8.56 -4.36
N VAL A 87 -20.79 -8.35 -4.52
CA VAL A 87 -20.28 -7.22 -5.30
C VAL A 87 -20.23 -7.63 -6.76
N GLU A 88 -20.96 -6.89 -7.59
CA GLU A 88 -21.02 -7.16 -9.02
C GLU A 88 -19.61 -7.25 -9.62
N LYS A 89 -19.41 -8.29 -10.43
CA LYS A 89 -18.21 -8.40 -11.26
C LYS A 89 -18.30 -7.30 -12.31
N ASN A 90 -17.60 -6.20 -12.07
CA ASN A 90 -17.57 -5.09 -13.00
C ASN A 90 -16.72 -5.47 -14.23
N THR A 91 -17.35 -6.14 -15.19
CA THR A 91 -16.70 -6.66 -16.39
C THR A 91 -16.30 -5.57 -17.38
N ASP A 92 -16.90 -4.38 -17.29
CA ASP A 92 -16.53 -3.26 -18.12
C ASP A 92 -15.32 -2.51 -17.53
N VAL A 93 -14.14 -3.09 -17.78
CA VAL A 93 -12.84 -2.51 -17.38
C VAL A 93 -12.68 -1.10 -17.92
N LYS A 94 -13.25 -0.78 -19.09
CA LYS A 94 -13.18 0.55 -19.71
C LYS A 94 -13.89 1.63 -18.88
N SER A 95 -14.83 1.23 -18.03
CA SER A 95 -15.53 2.13 -17.12
C SER A 95 -14.74 2.48 -15.85
N TRP A 96 -13.57 1.87 -15.65
CA TRP A 96 -12.78 2.08 -14.44
C TRP A 96 -11.97 3.37 -14.56
N PRO A 97 -11.85 4.17 -13.48
CA PRO A 97 -11.01 5.38 -13.48
C PRO A 97 -9.53 5.11 -13.75
N ILE A 98 -9.09 3.84 -13.59
CA ILE A 98 -7.72 3.38 -13.81
C ILE A 98 -7.51 2.70 -15.18
N PHE A 99 -8.54 2.64 -16.04
CA PHE A 99 -8.39 2.05 -17.37
C PHE A 99 -7.40 2.83 -18.23
N GLY A 100 -6.64 2.13 -19.06
CA GLY A 100 -5.60 2.75 -19.90
C GLY A 100 -4.33 3.09 -19.14
N GLN A 101 -4.24 2.74 -17.85
CA GLN A 101 -3.10 3.06 -17.00
C GLN A 101 -2.24 1.83 -16.69
N ALA A 102 -0.95 2.07 -16.53
CA ALA A 102 -0.02 1.10 -15.94
C ALA A 102 0.57 1.70 -14.66
N TYR A 103 0.91 0.88 -13.67
CA TYR A 103 1.49 1.32 -12.40
C TYR A 103 2.81 0.60 -12.19
N LEU A 104 3.90 1.35 -12.23
CA LEU A 104 5.24 0.82 -12.04
C LEU A 104 5.70 1.11 -10.62
N GLN A 105 6.36 0.13 -9.99
CA GLN A 105 7.04 0.35 -8.74
C GLN A 105 8.17 1.38 -8.90
N LYS A 106 8.05 2.52 -8.23
CA LYS A 106 9.05 3.59 -8.21
C LYS A 106 9.49 3.91 -6.79
N PRO A 107 10.75 4.30 -6.55
CA PRO A 107 11.16 4.83 -5.27
C PRO A 107 10.38 6.10 -4.94
N LEU A 108 10.03 6.28 -3.66
CA LEU A 108 9.51 7.53 -3.15
C LEU A 108 10.64 8.58 -3.12
N GLY A 109 10.32 9.78 -3.59
CA GLY A 109 11.29 10.88 -3.71
C GLY A 109 12.07 10.84 -5.03
N ARG A 110 13.07 11.72 -5.17
CA ARG A 110 13.88 11.81 -6.39
C ARG A 110 14.70 10.55 -6.62
N VAL A 111 14.76 10.16 -7.89
CA VAL A 111 15.60 9.09 -8.41
C VAL A 111 17.02 9.64 -8.58
N SER A 112 17.93 9.32 -7.65
CA SER A 112 19.34 9.30 -8.03
C SER A 112 19.57 8.05 -8.88
N SER A 113 20.51 8.09 -9.83
CA SER A 113 20.87 6.89 -10.62
C SER A 113 21.28 5.69 -9.75
N ARG A 114 21.68 5.94 -8.49
CA ARG A 114 21.93 4.91 -7.47
C ARG A 114 20.67 4.19 -6.98
N ARG A 115 19.49 4.83 -7.00
CA ARG A 115 18.22 4.19 -6.58
C ARG A 115 17.63 3.29 -7.65
N GLU A 116 17.77 3.64 -8.92
CA GLU A 116 17.40 2.75 -10.03
C GLU A 116 18.22 1.46 -9.95
N SER A 117 19.53 1.56 -9.69
CA SER A 117 20.36 0.36 -9.52
C SER A 117 20.01 -0.44 -8.26
N LEU A 118 19.58 0.21 -7.17
CA LEU A 118 19.04 -0.49 -5.99
C LEU A 118 17.75 -1.25 -6.35
N MET A 119 16.84 -0.66 -7.12
CA MET A 119 15.60 -1.32 -7.52
C MET A 119 15.84 -2.50 -8.45
N GLU A 120 16.72 -2.36 -9.42
CA GLU A 120 17.15 -3.48 -10.23
C GLU A 120 17.80 -4.57 -9.37
N ARG A 121 18.61 -4.20 -8.38
CA ARG A 121 19.21 -5.16 -7.45
C ARG A 121 18.17 -5.87 -6.60
N LEU A 122 17.23 -5.17 -5.97
CA LEU A 122 16.15 -5.79 -5.20
C LEU A 122 15.26 -6.68 -6.09
N ALA A 123 14.94 -6.23 -7.31
CA ALA A 123 14.22 -7.06 -8.26
C ALA A 123 15.01 -8.32 -8.67
N LYS A 124 16.34 -8.23 -8.78
CA LYS A 124 17.23 -9.38 -9.09
C LYS A 124 17.46 -10.30 -7.88
N GLU A 125 17.63 -9.75 -6.69
CA GLU A 125 17.98 -10.46 -5.44
C GLU A 125 16.74 -11.07 -4.76
N ASP A 126 15.67 -10.29 -4.60
CA ASP A 126 14.44 -10.68 -3.90
C ASP A 126 13.33 -11.18 -4.84
N GLY A 127 13.26 -10.61 -6.05
CA GLY A 127 12.32 -11.01 -7.09
C GLY A 127 10.86 -10.58 -6.88
N PRO A 128 10.00 -10.92 -7.86
CA PRO A 128 8.60 -10.46 -7.90
C PRO A 128 7.72 -11.09 -6.81
N MET A 129 8.06 -12.28 -6.33
CA MET A 129 7.27 -12.93 -5.28
C MET A 129 7.28 -12.13 -3.97
N LYS A 130 8.39 -11.44 -3.68
CA LYS A 130 8.50 -10.49 -2.56
C LYS A 130 7.89 -9.13 -2.86
N GLY A 131 7.64 -8.81 -4.14
CA GLY A 131 6.95 -7.59 -4.58
C GLY A 131 7.81 -6.62 -5.34
N PHE A 132 9.02 -7.02 -5.73
CA PHE A 132 9.94 -6.13 -6.42
C PHE A 132 9.88 -6.32 -7.92
N GLY A 133 9.97 -5.22 -8.66
CA GLY A 133 9.94 -5.24 -10.13
C GLY A 133 8.58 -5.67 -10.67
N ILE A 134 7.48 -5.23 -10.05
CA ILE A 134 6.13 -5.50 -10.55
C ILE A 134 5.59 -4.26 -11.26
N GLU A 135 4.94 -4.46 -12.40
CA GLU A 135 4.08 -3.46 -13.06
C GLU A 135 2.64 -3.99 -13.06
N PHE A 136 1.67 -3.19 -12.62
CA PHE A 136 0.25 -3.50 -12.78
C PHE A 136 -0.28 -2.79 -14.02
N ASN A 137 -0.86 -3.53 -14.95
CA ASN A 137 -1.30 -3.01 -16.23
C ASN A 137 -2.82 -3.13 -16.39
N PHE A 138 -3.47 -1.99 -16.61
CA PHE A 138 -4.91 -1.85 -16.84
C PHE A 138 -5.20 -1.25 -18.23
N CYS A 139 -4.25 -1.34 -19.17
CA CYS A 139 -4.39 -0.81 -20.53
C CYS A 139 -5.18 -1.73 -21.47
N SER A 140 -5.57 -2.92 -21.01
CA SER A 140 -6.32 -3.89 -21.80
C SER A 140 -7.63 -4.27 -21.09
N ASP A 141 -8.53 -4.93 -21.82
CA ASP A 141 -9.80 -5.43 -21.26
C ASP A 141 -9.59 -6.52 -20.19
N VAL A 142 -8.36 -7.05 -20.07
CA VAL A 142 -7.96 -7.97 -19.03
C VAL A 142 -6.81 -7.35 -18.24
N PRO A 143 -7.01 -6.96 -16.97
CA PRO A 143 -5.95 -6.48 -16.12
C PRO A 143 -4.83 -7.53 -16.03
N ALA A 144 -3.60 -7.07 -15.97
CA ALA A 144 -2.43 -7.93 -15.90
C ALA A 144 -1.39 -7.41 -14.92
N MET A 145 -0.49 -8.30 -14.51
CA MET A 145 0.66 -8.00 -13.68
C MET A 145 1.91 -8.46 -14.42
N LYS A 146 2.81 -7.54 -14.72
CA LYS A 146 4.09 -7.83 -15.40
C LYS A 146 5.24 -7.84 -14.42
N PHE A 147 6.28 -8.60 -14.76
CA PHE A 147 7.47 -8.74 -13.93
C PHE A 147 8.73 -8.30 -14.67
N ALA A 148 9.54 -7.48 -13.98
CA ALA A 148 10.86 -7.06 -14.43
C ALA A 148 11.84 -8.25 -14.49
N VAL A 149 11.69 -9.21 -13.56
CA VAL A 149 12.34 -10.51 -13.62
C VAL A 149 11.26 -11.57 -13.84
N PRO A 150 11.30 -12.33 -14.93
CA PRO A 150 10.25 -13.29 -15.23
C PRO A 150 10.12 -14.39 -14.18
N ILE A 151 8.90 -14.90 -14.04
CA ILE A 151 8.62 -16.12 -13.27
C ILE A 151 8.59 -17.32 -14.23
N TYR A 152 8.80 -18.52 -13.71
CA TYR A 152 8.85 -19.72 -14.53
C TYR A 152 7.64 -20.60 -14.24
N THR A 153 7.03 -21.16 -15.28
CA THR A 153 6.14 -22.31 -15.10
C THR A 153 6.95 -23.58 -15.14
N TYR A 154 6.51 -24.57 -14.36
CA TYR A 154 7.10 -25.90 -14.37
C TYR A 154 6.07 -26.91 -14.85
N SER A 155 6.45 -27.68 -15.86
CA SER A 155 5.70 -28.84 -16.32
C SER A 155 6.38 -30.09 -15.77
N PHE A 156 5.67 -30.91 -15.01
CA PHE A 156 6.24 -32.13 -14.44
C PHE A 156 6.58 -33.19 -15.50
N GLU A 157 6.00 -33.07 -16.70
CA GLU A 157 6.20 -34.00 -17.81
C GLU A 157 7.38 -33.58 -18.72
N SER A 158 7.86 -32.34 -18.60
CA SER A 158 8.93 -31.80 -19.46
C SER A 158 9.92 -31.00 -18.64
N THR A 159 11.23 -31.20 -18.88
CA THR A 159 12.29 -30.36 -18.30
C THR A 159 12.32 -28.92 -18.86
N GLU A 160 11.39 -28.58 -19.75
CA GLU A 160 11.27 -27.24 -20.33
C GLU A 160 10.53 -26.31 -19.37
N HIS A 161 11.12 -25.14 -19.16
CA HIS A 161 10.53 -24.06 -18.39
C HIS A 161 10.00 -22.99 -19.35
N GLU A 162 8.75 -22.57 -19.17
CA GLU A 162 8.22 -21.41 -19.89
C GLU A 162 8.35 -20.16 -19.02
N CYS A 163 8.94 -19.12 -19.61
CA CYS A 163 9.23 -17.84 -18.98
C CYS A 163 8.01 -16.91 -19.10
N LEU A 164 7.37 -16.59 -17.97
CA LEU A 164 6.24 -15.67 -17.92
C LEU A 164 6.69 -14.28 -17.48
N HIS A 165 6.54 -13.31 -18.38
CA HIS A 165 6.72 -11.90 -18.08
C HIS A 165 5.43 -11.20 -17.64
N GLU A 166 4.28 -11.85 -17.81
CA GLU A 166 2.96 -11.27 -17.57
C GLU A 166 1.99 -12.35 -17.03
N LEU A 167 1.25 -12.01 -15.99
CA LEU A 167 0.09 -12.77 -15.48
C LEU A 167 -1.18 -11.98 -15.72
N LYS A 168 -2.12 -12.56 -16.44
CA LYS A 168 -3.45 -11.99 -16.64
C LYS A 168 -4.39 -12.46 -15.55
N PHE A 169 -5.14 -11.53 -14.94
CA PHE A 169 -6.12 -11.88 -13.91
C PHE A 169 -7.34 -12.55 -14.58
N ASP A 170 -7.74 -13.72 -14.08
CA ASP A 170 -8.87 -14.51 -14.60
C ASP A 170 -10.20 -14.15 -13.90
N ASP A 171 -10.11 -13.66 -12.67
CA ASP A 171 -11.24 -13.17 -11.88
C ASP A 171 -10.89 -11.83 -11.24
N PHE A 172 -11.58 -10.77 -11.62
CA PHE A 172 -11.28 -9.44 -11.13
C PHE A 172 -12.53 -8.60 -10.88
N HIS A 173 -12.41 -7.70 -9.92
CA HIS A 173 -13.42 -6.76 -9.47
C HIS A 173 -12.79 -5.39 -9.22
N PHE A 174 -13.55 -4.33 -9.48
CA PHE A 174 -13.16 -2.97 -9.13
C PHE A 174 -14.30 -2.26 -8.41
N HIS A 175 -14.07 -1.92 -7.15
CA HIS A 175 -15.02 -1.17 -6.32
C HIS A 175 -14.73 0.33 -6.46
N LYS A 176 -15.58 1.04 -7.22
CA LYS A 176 -15.34 2.45 -7.60
C LYS A 176 -15.26 3.38 -6.39
N ASP A 177 -16.16 3.22 -5.42
CA ASP A 177 -16.26 4.16 -4.28
C ASP A 177 -15.03 4.11 -3.36
N THR A 178 -14.41 2.93 -3.22
CA THR A 178 -13.19 2.77 -2.41
C THR A 178 -11.92 2.74 -3.26
N MET A 179 -12.05 2.92 -4.58
CA MET A 179 -10.95 2.80 -5.54
C MET A 179 -10.13 1.53 -5.31
N THR A 180 -10.81 0.39 -5.16
CA THR A 180 -10.16 -0.88 -4.79
C THR A 180 -10.30 -1.92 -5.90
N PHE A 181 -9.17 -2.38 -6.43
CA PHE A 181 -9.07 -3.53 -7.31
C PHE A 181 -8.86 -4.81 -6.50
N HIS A 182 -9.55 -5.87 -6.90
CA HIS A 182 -9.29 -7.23 -6.45
C HIS A 182 -9.14 -8.11 -7.66
N GLY A 183 -7.96 -8.70 -7.86
CA GLY A 183 -7.66 -9.59 -8.96
C GLY A 183 -7.21 -10.94 -8.44
N LYS A 184 -7.65 -12.01 -9.08
CA LYS A 184 -7.14 -13.37 -8.88
C LYS A 184 -6.63 -13.87 -10.21
N CYS A 185 -5.64 -14.74 -10.11
CA CYS A 185 -5.10 -15.47 -11.24
C CYS A 185 -4.85 -16.90 -10.77
N ARG A 186 -5.18 -17.89 -11.59
CA ARG A 186 -4.80 -19.29 -11.37
C ARG A 186 -3.74 -19.70 -12.38
N ALA A 187 -2.84 -20.58 -11.94
CA ALA A 187 -1.90 -21.25 -12.82
C ALA A 187 -2.67 -22.07 -13.86
N ALA A 188 -2.30 -21.94 -15.14
CA ALA A 188 -2.93 -22.70 -16.22
C ALA A 188 -2.58 -24.19 -16.11
N ASP A 189 -3.58 -25.06 -16.37
CA ASP A 189 -3.41 -26.47 -16.71
C ASP A 189 -2.36 -27.25 -15.90
N SER A 190 -2.43 -27.17 -14.56
CA SER A 190 -1.55 -27.94 -13.65
C SER A 190 -0.07 -27.56 -13.69
N ARG A 191 0.29 -26.41 -14.28
CA ARG A 191 1.67 -25.88 -14.30
C ARG A 191 1.85 -24.83 -13.22
N PRO A 192 2.21 -25.21 -11.98
CA PRO A 192 2.44 -24.25 -10.93
C PRO A 192 3.51 -23.22 -11.32
N TRP A 193 3.33 -22.00 -10.82
CA TRP A 193 4.36 -20.97 -10.93
C TRP A 193 5.47 -21.23 -9.93
N THR A 194 6.69 -20.97 -10.36
CA THR A 194 7.89 -21.13 -9.55
C THR A 194 8.79 -19.90 -9.66
N GLN A 195 9.40 -19.55 -8.54
CA GLN A 195 10.51 -18.60 -8.53
C GLN A 195 11.81 -19.40 -8.56
N MET A 196 12.57 -19.22 -9.64
CA MET A 196 13.94 -19.72 -9.72
C MET A 196 14.86 -18.68 -9.08
N TYR A 197 15.70 -19.13 -8.15
CA TYR A 197 16.75 -18.28 -7.58
C TYR A 197 18.01 -18.39 -8.45
N PRO A 198 18.76 -17.29 -8.63
CA PRO A 198 20.07 -17.35 -9.29
C PRO A 198 20.96 -18.38 -8.60
N LYS A 199 21.79 -19.07 -9.38
CA LYS A 199 22.66 -20.16 -8.93
C LYS A 199 23.45 -19.74 -7.68
N ASN A 200 23.44 -20.58 -6.65
CA ASN A 200 24.59 -20.66 -5.75
C ASN A 200 25.62 -21.55 -6.46
N ASP A 201 26.87 -21.10 -6.58
CA ASP A 201 27.95 -21.74 -7.36
C ASP A 201 28.24 -23.23 -7.03
N LEU A 202 27.58 -23.79 -6.02
CA LEU A 202 27.84 -25.11 -5.46
C LEU A 202 26.84 -26.21 -5.89
N ALA A 203 25.69 -25.87 -6.47
CA ALA A 203 24.69 -26.85 -6.92
C ALA A 203 24.37 -26.64 -8.40
N ASN A 204 24.69 -27.63 -9.25
CA ASN A 204 24.59 -27.54 -10.71
C ASN A 204 23.17 -27.38 -11.25
N GLU A 205 22.13 -27.44 -10.42
CA GLU A 205 20.73 -27.26 -10.84
C GLU A 205 20.00 -26.23 -9.96
N PRO A 206 19.37 -25.20 -10.56
CA PRO A 206 18.54 -24.25 -9.84
C PRO A 206 17.28 -24.96 -9.32
N MET A 207 17.18 -25.16 -8.00
CA MET A 207 15.96 -25.71 -7.40
C MET A 207 14.89 -24.63 -7.19
N PRO A 208 13.65 -24.83 -7.68
CA PRO A 208 12.54 -23.93 -7.40
C PRO A 208 12.29 -23.88 -5.88
N ALA A 209 12.01 -22.69 -5.34
CA ALA A 209 11.76 -22.56 -3.91
C ALA A 209 10.34 -22.97 -3.51
N TYR A 210 9.36 -22.72 -4.40
CA TYR A 210 7.94 -22.98 -4.17
C TYR A 210 7.19 -23.14 -5.48
N PHE A 211 6.09 -23.88 -5.40
CA PHE A 211 5.09 -24.03 -6.43
C PHE A 211 3.81 -23.33 -5.97
N TYR A 212 3.29 -22.41 -6.79
CA TYR A 212 2.10 -21.64 -6.50
C TYR A 212 1.00 -21.95 -7.51
N GLU A 213 -0.22 -22.12 -7.01
CA GLU A 213 -1.40 -22.40 -7.86
C GLU A 213 -2.23 -21.15 -8.11
N ARG A 214 -2.31 -20.27 -7.11
CA ARG A 214 -3.20 -19.12 -7.16
C ARG A 214 -2.52 -17.89 -6.61
N LEU A 215 -2.71 -16.79 -7.32
CA LEU A 215 -2.38 -15.45 -6.88
C LEU A 215 -3.68 -14.72 -6.60
N GLU A 216 -3.73 -14.05 -5.46
CA GLU A 216 -4.74 -13.05 -5.16
C GLU A 216 -4.07 -11.73 -4.88
N CYS A 217 -4.52 -10.68 -5.56
CA CYS A 217 -3.99 -9.33 -5.45
C CYS A 217 -5.13 -8.38 -5.09
N MET A 218 -4.89 -7.51 -4.12
CA MET A 218 -5.80 -6.41 -3.80
C MET A 218 -4.99 -5.12 -3.79
N LEU A 219 -5.46 -4.13 -4.53
CA LEU A 219 -4.80 -2.85 -4.70
C LEU A 219 -5.81 -1.75 -4.37
N GLN A 220 -5.43 -0.85 -3.48
CA GLN A 220 -6.19 0.34 -3.16
C GLN A 220 -5.51 1.54 -3.80
N PHE A 221 -6.22 2.22 -4.69
CA PHE A 221 -5.71 3.38 -5.40
C PHE A 221 -6.03 4.67 -4.64
N SER A 222 -5.31 5.73 -4.98
CA SER A 222 -5.73 7.08 -4.64
C SER A 222 -7.09 7.43 -5.29
N PRO A 223 -7.87 8.37 -4.73
CA PRO A 223 -9.15 8.82 -5.27
C PRO A 223 -9.08 9.23 -6.75
N ASP A 224 -7.92 9.75 -7.19
CA ASP A 224 -7.64 10.18 -8.56
C ASP A 224 -6.94 9.10 -9.42
N GLY A 225 -6.70 7.92 -8.88
CA GLY A 225 -6.04 6.82 -9.57
C GLY A 225 -4.58 7.09 -9.95
N ARG A 226 -3.90 8.07 -9.38
CA ARG A 226 -2.49 8.38 -9.72
C ARG A 226 -1.48 7.38 -9.14
N TYR A 227 -1.80 6.74 -8.03
CA TYR A 227 -0.92 5.77 -7.36
C TYR A 227 -1.69 4.72 -6.58
N ILE A 228 -1.00 3.63 -6.22
CA ILE A 228 -1.52 2.59 -5.31
C ILE A 228 -1.09 2.98 -3.90
N ARG A 229 -2.08 3.27 -3.04
CA ARG A 229 -1.94 3.65 -1.62
C ARG A 229 -1.63 2.46 -0.71
N ASP A 230 -2.29 1.34 -0.95
CA ASP A 230 -2.13 0.11 -0.18
C ASP A 230 -2.36 -1.10 -1.10
N GLY A 231 -1.85 -2.25 -0.70
CA GLY A 231 -2.22 -3.51 -1.32
C GLY A 231 -1.65 -4.73 -0.62
N TYR A 232 -2.11 -5.89 -1.05
CA TYR A 232 -1.45 -7.15 -0.74
C TYR A 232 -1.48 -8.07 -1.94
N LYS A 233 -0.52 -8.99 -1.93
CA LYS A 233 -0.55 -10.17 -2.79
C LYS A 233 -0.48 -11.41 -1.91
N SER A 234 -1.31 -12.39 -2.21
CA SER A 234 -1.39 -13.64 -1.48
C SER A 234 -1.19 -14.76 -2.49
N TRP A 235 -0.09 -15.48 -2.34
CA TRP A 235 0.16 -16.65 -3.15
C TRP A 235 -0.31 -17.88 -2.37
N SER A 236 -1.17 -18.68 -2.98
CA SER A 236 -1.60 -19.95 -2.42
C SER A 236 -0.65 -21.03 -2.92
N LEU A 237 -0.13 -21.84 -2.00
CA LEU A 237 0.76 -22.93 -2.35
C LEU A 237 0.00 -23.98 -3.16
N TYR A 238 0.67 -24.53 -4.16
CA TYR A 238 0.16 -25.63 -4.95
C TYR A 238 0.06 -26.88 -4.09
N ASP A 239 -1.10 -27.53 -4.11
CA ASP A 239 -1.30 -28.77 -3.37
C ASP A 239 -0.47 -29.90 -4.00
N THR A 240 0.60 -30.30 -3.30
CA THR A 240 1.46 -31.40 -3.72
C THR A 240 0.82 -32.77 -3.50
N SER A 241 -0.40 -32.88 -2.98
CA SER A 241 -1.11 -34.16 -2.89
C SER A 241 -1.32 -34.82 -4.26
N LEU A 242 -1.32 -34.03 -5.33
CA LEU A 242 -1.38 -34.51 -6.72
C LEU A 242 -0.02 -34.90 -7.30
N LEU A 243 1.08 -34.69 -6.56
CA LEU A 243 2.46 -34.94 -6.99
C LEU A 243 3.11 -36.05 -6.16
N LYS A 244 4.29 -36.51 -6.61
CA LYS A 244 5.18 -37.36 -5.80
C LYS A 244 5.59 -36.57 -4.56
N ARG A 245 4.87 -36.78 -3.45
CA ARG A 245 5.14 -36.10 -2.18
C ARG A 245 6.57 -36.29 -1.77
N TYR A 246 7.26 -35.19 -1.48
CA TYR A 246 8.53 -35.28 -0.80
C TYR A 246 8.28 -35.68 0.66
N PRO A 247 9.18 -36.44 1.30
CA PRO A 247 8.97 -36.93 2.67
C PRO A 247 8.64 -35.82 3.68
N LEU A 248 9.11 -34.59 3.44
CA LEU A 248 8.94 -33.46 4.36
C LEU A 248 7.77 -32.52 4.01
N ASP A 249 7.06 -32.73 2.90
CA ASP A 249 6.00 -31.82 2.45
C ASP A 249 4.85 -31.73 3.46
N GLY A 250 4.41 -30.52 3.75
CA GLY A 250 3.27 -30.28 4.63
C GLY A 250 3.42 -29.04 5.50
N THR A 251 2.48 -28.88 6.41
CA THR A 251 2.50 -27.82 7.41
C THR A 251 3.05 -28.36 8.72
N TRP A 252 4.01 -27.64 9.28
CA TRP A 252 4.76 -27.98 10.48
C TRP A 252 4.57 -26.90 11.54
N GLU A 253 4.34 -27.30 12.78
CA GLU A 253 4.41 -26.43 13.94
C GLU A 253 5.82 -26.49 14.51
N CYS A 254 6.58 -25.41 14.35
CA CYS A 254 7.92 -25.22 14.87
C CYS A 254 7.85 -24.55 16.24
N ASN A 255 8.23 -25.27 17.29
CA ASN A 255 8.36 -24.74 18.63
C ASN A 255 9.81 -24.33 18.86
N VAL A 256 10.04 -23.02 18.97
CA VAL A 256 11.35 -22.44 19.31
C VAL A 256 11.18 -21.72 20.64
N SER A 257 11.81 -22.25 21.70
CA SER A 257 11.66 -21.73 23.07
C SER A 257 10.20 -21.81 23.57
N ARG A 258 9.52 -20.69 23.82
CA ARG A 258 8.14 -20.61 24.32
C ARG A 258 7.11 -20.23 23.25
N GLU A 259 7.54 -20.09 22.01
CA GLU A 259 6.71 -19.64 20.90
C GLU A 259 6.55 -20.76 19.88
N ALA A 260 5.31 -20.91 19.39
CA ALA A 260 4.95 -21.85 18.35
C ALA A 260 4.71 -21.09 17.04
N TYR A 261 5.37 -21.54 15.98
CA TYR A 261 5.30 -20.96 14.65
C TYR A 261 4.76 -22.00 13.67
N THR A 262 3.94 -21.58 12.72
CA THR A 262 3.53 -22.44 11.61
C THR A 262 4.45 -22.23 10.42
N MET A 263 5.00 -23.32 9.88
CA MET A 263 5.88 -23.34 8.72
C MET A 263 5.30 -24.26 7.65
N HIS A 264 5.47 -23.88 6.39
CA HIS A 264 5.10 -24.70 5.26
C HIS A 264 6.36 -25.21 4.57
N VAL A 265 6.45 -26.52 4.40
CA VAL A 265 7.55 -27.19 3.71
C VAL A 265 7.03 -27.73 2.39
N GLN A 266 7.70 -27.40 1.30
CA GLN A 266 7.39 -27.88 -0.03
C GLN A 266 8.69 -28.16 -0.79
N CYS A 267 8.82 -29.36 -1.36
CA CYS A 267 9.98 -29.78 -2.13
C CYS A 267 11.30 -29.57 -1.37
N HIS A 268 11.31 -29.95 -0.09
CA HIS A 268 12.45 -29.76 0.81
C HIS A 268 12.89 -28.29 0.98
N SER A 269 12.01 -27.32 0.76
CA SER A 269 12.26 -25.92 1.10
C SER A 269 11.18 -25.39 2.04
N SER A 270 11.57 -24.46 2.92
CA SER A 270 10.66 -23.67 3.76
C SER A 270 11.09 -22.20 3.79
N THR A 271 10.20 -21.31 4.24
CA THR A 271 10.51 -19.89 4.43
C THR A 271 10.26 -19.57 5.88
N TYR A 272 11.25 -18.97 6.54
CA TYR A 272 11.20 -18.59 7.94
C TYR A 272 11.69 -17.16 8.08
N PHE A 273 10.87 -16.25 8.61
CA PHE A 273 11.20 -14.81 8.72
C PHE A 273 11.81 -14.20 7.43
N ASN A 274 11.23 -14.52 6.27
CA ASN A 274 11.71 -14.12 4.94
C ASN A 274 13.08 -14.68 4.52
N GLN A 275 13.67 -15.60 5.29
CA GLN A 275 14.84 -16.38 4.92
C GLN A 275 14.42 -17.73 4.34
N ARG A 276 15.14 -18.17 3.30
CA ARG A 276 14.95 -19.49 2.70
C ARG A 276 15.65 -20.53 3.56
N GLY A 277 14.90 -21.55 3.96
CA GLY A 277 15.40 -22.78 4.55
C GLY A 277 15.42 -23.89 3.50
N LEU A 278 16.53 -24.63 3.45
CA LEU A 278 16.69 -25.82 2.62
C LEU A 278 16.83 -27.05 3.51
N PHE A 279 16.10 -28.09 3.19
CA PHE A 279 16.28 -29.42 3.77
C PHE A 279 17.13 -30.27 2.84
N ASP A 280 18.13 -30.92 3.40
CA ASP A 280 18.87 -31.98 2.71
C ASP A 280 18.56 -33.31 3.41
N ILE A 281 18.23 -34.32 2.62
CA ILE A 281 17.98 -35.68 3.11
C ILE A 281 19.08 -36.56 2.53
N SER A 282 20.19 -36.64 3.27
CA SER A 282 21.35 -37.46 2.92
C SER A 282 21.58 -38.49 4.00
N ASP A 283 21.82 -39.75 3.64
CA ASP A 283 22.14 -40.84 4.58
C ASP A 283 21.15 -40.97 5.76
N ASN A 284 19.85 -40.89 5.45
CA ASN A 284 18.74 -40.91 6.43
C ASN A 284 18.73 -39.77 7.45
N LYS A 285 19.62 -38.78 7.31
CA LYS A 285 19.65 -37.59 8.16
C LYS A 285 19.00 -36.43 7.43
N VAL A 286 18.11 -35.74 8.14
CA VAL A 286 17.53 -34.48 7.67
C VAL A 286 18.42 -33.37 8.20
N SER A 287 19.04 -32.59 7.32
CA SER A 287 19.66 -31.33 7.72
C SER A 287 18.81 -30.16 7.24
N TYR A 288 18.76 -29.09 8.04
CA TYR A 288 18.07 -27.85 7.74
C TYR A 288 19.08 -26.71 7.75
N ARG A 289 19.09 -25.91 6.69
CA ARG A 289 20.01 -24.77 6.55
C ARG A 289 19.23 -23.53 6.15
N LEU A 290 19.33 -22.48 6.95
CA LEU A 290 18.95 -21.13 6.52
C LEU A 290 20.06 -20.56 5.65
N ASP A 291 19.70 -19.76 4.65
CA ASP A 291 20.68 -19.13 3.76
C ASP A 291 21.72 -18.31 4.56
N GLY A 292 23.00 -18.57 4.33
CA GLY A 292 24.12 -17.96 5.08
C GLY A 292 24.38 -18.55 6.48
N SER A 293 23.70 -19.63 6.90
CA SER A 293 23.94 -20.31 8.18
C SER A 293 24.57 -21.70 8.02
N GLU A 294 25.19 -22.20 9.09
CA GLU A 294 25.63 -23.60 9.17
C GLU A 294 24.42 -24.56 9.21
N PRO A 295 24.45 -25.69 8.49
CA PRO A 295 23.37 -26.66 8.49
C PRO A 295 23.18 -27.28 9.87
N GLN A 296 21.94 -27.29 10.35
CA GLN A 296 21.53 -27.98 11.57
C GLN A 296 21.06 -29.39 11.20
N VAL A 297 21.55 -30.41 11.90
CA VAL A 297 21.16 -31.81 11.63
C VAL A 297 20.08 -32.22 12.61
N ALA A 298 18.98 -32.77 12.10
CA ALA A 298 17.92 -33.34 12.90
C ALA A 298 18.43 -34.60 13.60
N VAL A 299 18.04 -34.78 14.86
CA VAL A 299 18.37 -35.97 15.66
C VAL A 299 17.63 -37.21 15.16
N GLN A 300 16.47 -37.02 14.51
CA GLN A 300 15.60 -38.08 14.04
C GLN A 300 15.88 -38.45 12.58
N GLU A 301 15.86 -39.75 12.30
CA GLU A 301 15.94 -40.28 10.93
C GLU A 301 14.55 -40.29 10.29
N ILE A 302 14.43 -39.72 9.09
CA ILE A 302 13.30 -39.98 8.19
C ILE A 302 13.81 -40.90 7.11
N LEU A 303 13.36 -42.16 7.16
CA LEU A 303 13.77 -43.16 6.19
C LEU A 303 13.22 -42.78 4.80
N PRO A 304 14.06 -42.77 3.74
CA PRO A 304 13.60 -42.59 2.37
C PRO A 304 12.49 -43.59 2.04
N GLY A 305 11.34 -43.09 1.57
CA GLY A 305 10.17 -43.90 1.24
C GLY A 305 9.25 -44.23 2.42
N SER A 306 9.53 -43.74 3.63
CA SER A 306 8.52 -43.71 4.70
C SER A 306 7.35 -42.81 4.28
N ASN A 307 6.13 -43.27 4.54
CA ASN A 307 4.94 -42.47 4.29
C ASN A 307 4.93 -41.30 5.28
N ALA A 308 4.95 -40.07 4.78
CA ALA A 308 4.79 -38.87 5.60
C ALA A 308 3.50 -38.97 6.42
N ALA A 309 3.57 -38.68 7.73
CA ALA A 309 2.44 -38.76 8.64
C ALA A 309 2.25 -37.46 9.44
N ILE A 310 0.99 -37.16 9.77
CA ILE A 310 0.68 -36.13 10.75
C ILE A 310 1.20 -36.61 12.11
N GLY A 311 1.92 -35.74 12.81
CA GLY A 311 2.60 -36.05 14.07
C GLY A 311 4.08 -36.39 13.92
N ASP A 312 4.63 -36.47 12.70
CA ASP A 312 6.08 -36.58 12.50
C ASP A 312 6.80 -35.45 13.22
N VAL A 313 7.90 -35.76 13.93
CA VAL A 313 8.68 -34.79 14.68
C VAL A 313 10.09 -34.71 14.10
N LEU A 314 10.59 -33.48 13.93
CA LEU A 314 12.01 -33.19 13.69
C LEU A 314 12.55 -32.33 14.84
N SER A 315 13.56 -32.83 15.53
CA SER A 315 14.28 -32.09 16.56
C SER A 315 15.65 -31.69 16.04
N PHE A 316 15.94 -30.38 16.01
CA PHE A 316 17.25 -29.86 15.63
C PHE A 316 17.99 -29.41 16.89
N GLU A 317 19.19 -29.95 17.10
CA GLU A 317 20.09 -29.53 18.16
C GLU A 317 21.13 -28.57 17.58
N SER A 318 21.11 -27.30 18.03
CA SER A 318 22.12 -26.32 17.63
C SER A 318 22.65 -25.60 18.87
N PRO A 319 23.65 -26.14 19.57
CA PRO A 319 24.26 -25.46 20.71
C PRO A 319 24.82 -24.10 20.27
N PRO A 320 24.59 -22.99 21.01
CA PRO A 320 23.94 -22.87 22.33
C PRO A 320 22.43 -22.55 22.29
N LEU A 321 21.79 -22.58 21.12
CA LEU A 321 20.38 -22.24 20.94
C LEU A 321 19.45 -23.32 21.51
N PRO A 322 18.21 -22.95 21.89
CA PRO A 322 17.20 -23.93 22.31
C PRO A 322 16.98 -25.00 21.23
N VAL A 323 16.55 -26.20 21.63
CA VAL A 323 16.18 -27.27 20.69
C VAL A 323 14.96 -26.84 19.88
N TRP A 324 15.04 -26.90 18.55
CA TRP A 324 13.90 -26.59 17.69
C TRP A 324 13.13 -27.87 17.47
N LYS A 325 11.85 -27.89 17.87
CA LYS A 325 10.99 -29.06 17.68
C LYS A 325 9.90 -28.74 16.67
N TRP A 326 9.96 -29.41 15.53
CA TRP A 326 8.99 -29.28 14.46
C TRP A 326 8.06 -30.47 14.50
N THR A 327 6.75 -30.25 14.53
CA THR A 327 5.74 -31.30 14.51
C THR A 327 4.85 -31.12 13.30
N ARG A 328 4.73 -32.12 12.43
CA ARG A 328 3.87 -32.03 11.24
C ARG A 328 2.41 -32.03 11.67
N VAL A 329 1.68 -30.96 11.37
CA VAL A 329 0.27 -30.81 11.73
C VAL A 329 -0.67 -31.06 10.54
N SER A 330 -0.18 -30.94 9.31
CA SER A 330 -0.96 -31.24 8.10
C SER A 330 -0.06 -31.76 6.98
N LEU A 331 -0.60 -32.70 6.20
CA LEU A 331 -0.05 -33.12 4.90
C LEU A 331 -0.59 -32.30 3.74
N ASP A 332 -1.69 -31.57 3.97
CA ASP A 332 -2.37 -30.76 2.97
C ASP A 332 -1.84 -29.31 3.05
N LEU A 333 -1.50 -28.77 1.89
CA LEU A 333 -1.07 -27.39 1.69
C LEU A 333 -2.17 -26.51 1.08
N LYS A 334 -3.38 -27.02 0.81
CA LYS A 334 -4.49 -26.29 0.15
C LYS A 334 -4.88 -24.96 0.79
N ASP A 335 -4.67 -24.84 2.11
CA ASP A 335 -4.97 -23.61 2.86
C ASP A 335 -3.71 -22.81 3.23
N ALA A 336 -2.53 -23.32 2.88
CA ALA A 336 -1.28 -22.63 3.10
C ALA A 336 -1.12 -21.49 2.08
N SER A 337 -1.11 -20.26 2.57
CA SER A 337 -0.90 -19.08 1.75
C SER A 337 0.29 -18.29 2.27
N SER A 338 1.21 -17.92 1.36
CA SER A 338 2.19 -16.88 1.64
C SER A 338 1.53 -15.54 1.30
N VAL A 339 0.98 -14.91 2.34
CA VAL A 339 0.45 -13.55 2.24
C VAL A 339 1.62 -12.59 2.32
N VAL A 340 2.02 -12.04 1.19
CA VAL A 340 3.01 -10.97 1.13
C VAL A 340 2.25 -9.65 1.03
N ARG A 341 2.16 -8.93 2.15
CA ARG A 341 1.68 -7.54 2.09
C ARG A 341 2.57 -6.79 1.10
N MET A 342 1.95 -6.09 0.15
CA MET A 342 2.67 -5.03 -0.54
C MET A 342 2.66 -3.87 0.44
N LYS A 343 3.56 -3.93 1.45
CA LYS A 343 3.48 -3.07 2.62
C LYS A 343 3.29 -1.61 2.16
N PRO A 344 2.16 -0.95 2.46
CA PRO A 344 2.17 0.49 2.52
C PRO A 344 3.10 0.85 3.68
N LEU A 345 3.81 1.94 3.49
CA LEU A 345 4.80 2.45 4.43
C LEU A 345 4.20 2.59 5.83
N SER A 346 4.45 1.64 6.73
CA SER A 346 4.30 1.90 8.15
C SER A 346 5.45 1.28 8.97
N SER A 347 6.11 2.22 9.64
CA SER A 347 6.95 2.17 10.84
C SER A 347 8.28 1.44 10.88
N ASN A 348 8.46 0.20 10.38
CA ASN A 348 9.60 -0.61 10.86
C ASN A 348 10.56 -1.20 9.79
N VAL A 349 10.55 -0.70 8.55
CA VAL A 349 11.61 -1.04 7.58
C VAL A 349 12.68 0.05 7.62
N ALA A 350 13.96 -0.36 7.63
CA ALA A 350 15.11 0.53 7.65
C ALA A 350 14.95 1.73 6.68
N PRO A 351 15.38 2.95 7.06
CA PRO A 351 15.39 4.10 6.17
C PRO A 351 16.06 3.72 4.84
N GLY A 352 15.37 3.94 3.71
CA GLY A 352 15.86 3.56 2.38
C GLY A 352 15.03 2.57 1.55
N SER A 353 13.96 1.94 2.07
CA SER A 353 13.09 1.03 1.27
C SER A 353 11.68 1.59 1.06
N ARG A 354 11.58 2.77 0.44
CA ARG A 354 10.31 3.48 0.22
C ARG A 354 9.94 3.39 -1.26
N PHE A 355 8.95 2.57 -1.62
CA PHE A 355 8.47 2.47 -3.00
C PHE A 355 6.95 2.68 -3.07
N VAL A 356 6.50 3.28 -4.15
CA VAL A 356 5.09 3.53 -4.52
C VAL A 356 4.87 2.96 -5.90
N TYR A 357 3.73 2.31 -6.15
CA TYR A 357 3.34 2.01 -7.52
C TYR A 357 2.69 3.24 -8.12
N GLN A 358 3.43 3.92 -8.99
CA GLN A 358 3.01 5.15 -9.64
C GLN A 358 2.51 4.85 -11.05
N ARG A 359 1.44 5.55 -11.44
CA ARG A 359 0.98 5.61 -12.83
C ARG A 359 2.12 5.95 -13.80
N VAL A 360 2.33 5.12 -14.82
CA VAL A 360 3.24 5.35 -15.93
C VAL A 360 2.58 6.37 -16.85
N ILE A 361 3.15 7.57 -16.92
CA ILE A 361 2.72 8.60 -17.87
C ILE A 361 3.56 8.35 -19.13
N ASN A 362 2.90 8.02 -20.24
CA ASN A 362 3.56 7.72 -21.52
C ASN A 362 4.19 8.95 -22.20
N ASP A 363 4.31 10.08 -21.49
CA ASP A 363 4.97 11.28 -21.98
C ASP A 363 6.40 11.38 -21.41
N PRO A 364 7.44 11.02 -22.18
CA PRO A 364 8.82 11.13 -21.74
C PRO A 364 9.28 12.58 -21.50
N CYS A 365 8.53 13.58 -21.96
CA CYS A 365 8.80 15.00 -21.72
C CYS A 365 8.11 15.52 -20.45
N ASN A 366 7.10 14.81 -19.94
CA ASN A 366 6.36 15.17 -18.75
C ASN A 366 6.67 14.17 -17.63
N ASN A 367 7.87 14.27 -17.07
CA ASN A 367 8.19 13.72 -15.76
C ASN A 367 7.38 14.47 -14.70
N ASP A 368 6.06 14.29 -14.69
CA ASP A 368 5.21 14.64 -13.57
C ASP A 368 5.66 13.74 -12.41
N THR A 369 6.66 14.23 -11.69
CA THR A 369 7.02 13.73 -10.37
C THR A 369 5.74 13.71 -9.55
N LEU A 370 5.48 12.62 -8.83
CA LEU A 370 4.35 12.51 -7.86
C LEU A 370 4.31 13.63 -6.81
N GLY A 371 5.37 14.45 -6.74
CA GLY A 371 5.41 15.64 -5.93
C GLY A 371 4.56 16.76 -6.53
N PRO A 372 4.19 17.73 -5.70
CA PRO A 372 3.55 18.95 -6.17
C PRO A 372 4.42 19.63 -7.22
N SER A 373 3.78 20.20 -8.24
CA SER A 373 4.45 20.99 -9.26
C SER A 373 4.75 22.37 -8.70
N TYR A 374 5.92 22.91 -9.09
CA TYR A 374 6.28 24.28 -8.77
C TYR A 374 5.85 25.21 -9.90
N HIS A 375 5.05 26.21 -9.55
CA HIS A 375 4.69 27.30 -10.46
C HIS A 375 5.14 28.62 -9.85
N SER A 376 6.19 29.23 -10.42
CA SER A 376 6.77 30.46 -9.88
C SER A 376 5.95 31.71 -10.17
N ASP A 377 4.96 31.63 -11.07
CA ASP A 377 4.21 32.75 -11.62
C ASP A 377 2.73 32.77 -11.18
N SER A 378 2.25 31.72 -10.51
CA SER A 378 0.87 31.63 -10.05
C SER A 378 0.73 30.80 -8.78
N VAL A 379 -0.24 31.11 -7.93
CA VAL A 379 -0.58 30.22 -6.80
C VAL A 379 -1.18 28.90 -7.28
N TRP A 380 -1.83 28.89 -8.45
CA TRP A 380 -2.55 27.74 -8.97
C TRP A 380 -1.60 26.66 -9.50
N GLY A 381 -1.80 25.44 -9.02
CA GLY A 381 -0.93 24.27 -9.23
C GLY A 381 0.04 24.03 -8.08
N ASN A 382 0.24 24.99 -7.16
CA ASN A 382 1.15 24.83 -6.04
C ASN A 382 0.49 24.14 -4.82
N THR A 383 1.33 23.45 -4.04
CA THR A 383 0.97 22.91 -2.72
C THR A 383 1.90 23.47 -1.66
N PHE A 384 1.33 23.93 -0.55
CA PHE A 384 2.07 24.46 0.59
C PHE A 384 1.83 23.57 1.80
N CYS A 385 2.90 23.16 2.48
CA CYS A 385 2.79 22.33 3.67
C CYS A 385 3.56 22.92 4.85
N GLN A 386 3.13 22.52 6.05
CA GLN A 386 3.82 22.75 7.31
C GLN A 386 4.54 21.47 7.73
N ALA A 387 5.56 21.60 8.58
CA ALA A 387 6.33 20.46 9.12
C ALA A 387 6.78 19.46 8.02
N PHE A 388 7.10 19.99 6.83
CA PHE A 388 7.47 19.24 5.64
C PHE A 388 6.53 18.09 5.28
N THR A 389 5.25 18.12 5.68
CA THR A 389 4.34 16.97 5.52
C THR A 389 3.12 17.34 4.68
N VAL A 390 2.99 16.77 3.49
CA VAL A 390 1.78 16.94 2.67
C VAL A 390 0.66 16.12 3.30
N GLY A 391 -0.54 16.68 3.34
CA GLY A 391 -1.71 16.08 4.00
C GLY A 391 -1.80 16.32 5.50
N LEU A 392 -0.86 17.06 6.11
CA LEU A 392 -0.93 17.49 7.50
C LEU A 392 -1.41 18.95 7.59
N ALA A 393 -2.66 19.19 7.22
CA ALA A 393 -3.23 20.51 6.95
C ALA A 393 -2.44 21.31 5.89
N SER A 394 -1.99 20.62 4.83
CA SER A 394 -1.37 21.27 3.67
C SER A 394 -2.43 21.95 2.79
N TYR A 395 -2.10 23.09 2.20
CA TYR A 395 -2.96 23.81 1.27
C TYR A 395 -2.66 23.42 -0.17
N HIS A 396 -3.71 23.14 -0.94
CA HIS A 396 -3.63 22.75 -2.34
C HIS A 396 -4.43 23.73 -3.18
N PHE A 397 -3.77 24.33 -4.17
CA PHE A 397 -4.38 25.23 -5.13
C PHE A 397 -4.40 24.51 -6.48
N VAL A 398 -5.58 24.09 -6.93
CA VAL A 398 -5.71 23.28 -8.14
C VAL A 398 -5.88 24.20 -9.34
N LYS A 399 -5.08 23.97 -10.37
CA LYS A 399 -5.27 24.62 -11.67
C LYS A 399 -6.45 23.95 -12.37
N SER A 400 -7.52 24.69 -12.65
CA SER A 400 -8.62 24.16 -13.46
C SER A 400 -8.11 23.82 -14.87
N GLU A 401 -8.27 22.57 -15.29
CA GLU A 401 -7.93 22.15 -16.66
C GLU A 401 -8.97 22.65 -17.68
N GLU A 402 -10.20 22.88 -17.22
CA GLU A 402 -11.30 23.38 -18.03
C GLU A 402 -11.45 24.89 -17.77
N ASN A 403 -11.58 25.68 -18.85
CA ASN A 403 -11.63 27.15 -18.87
C ASN A 403 -12.87 27.77 -18.18
N ASP A 404 -13.46 27.09 -17.20
CA ASP A 404 -14.69 27.50 -16.53
C ASP A 404 -14.46 28.63 -15.51
N GLY A 405 -13.20 29.03 -15.27
CA GLY A 405 -12.86 30.16 -14.41
C GLY A 405 -13.12 29.93 -12.92
N GLU A 406 -13.56 28.74 -12.52
CA GLU A 406 -13.72 28.38 -11.11
C GLU A 406 -12.37 27.98 -10.50
N TYR A 407 -11.94 28.79 -9.54
CA TYR A 407 -10.79 28.50 -8.70
C TYR A 407 -11.12 27.37 -7.72
N GLN A 408 -10.30 26.32 -7.68
CA GLN A 408 -10.43 25.24 -6.72
C GLN A 408 -9.25 25.23 -5.75
N ALA A 409 -9.54 25.32 -4.45
CA ALA A 409 -8.55 25.19 -3.39
C ALA A 409 -9.11 24.35 -2.23
N TYR A 410 -8.24 23.61 -1.55
CA TYR A 410 -8.63 22.83 -0.37
C TYR A 410 -7.47 22.65 0.62
N ILE A 411 -7.83 22.29 1.85
CA ILE A 411 -6.92 21.82 2.90
C ILE A 411 -6.93 20.29 2.87
N SER A 412 -5.76 19.64 2.82
CA SER A 412 -5.63 18.19 2.93
C SER A 412 -5.24 17.78 4.34
N TYR A 413 -6.01 16.82 4.87
CA TYR A 413 -5.85 16.11 6.13
C TYR A 413 -5.58 14.61 5.92
N GLU A 414 -5.17 14.21 4.70
CA GLU A 414 -5.01 12.79 4.32
C GLU A 414 -3.85 12.10 5.06
N ASN A 415 -2.86 12.83 5.57
CA ASN A 415 -1.73 12.22 6.26
C ASN A 415 -2.19 11.51 7.55
N PRO A 416 -1.78 10.26 7.83
CA PRO A 416 -2.22 9.52 9.02
C PRO A 416 -1.98 10.23 10.36
N LYS A 417 -0.98 11.13 10.44
CA LYS A 417 -0.71 11.93 11.65
C LYS A 417 -1.87 12.86 12.03
N THR A 418 -2.82 13.14 11.13
CA THR A 418 -4.02 13.95 11.44
C THR A 418 -5.02 13.19 12.31
N SER A 419 -4.90 11.86 12.44
CA SER A 419 -5.77 11.05 13.31
C SER A 419 -5.63 11.37 14.80
N GLN A 420 -4.54 12.05 15.20
CA GLN A 420 -4.34 12.55 16.56
C GLN A 420 -5.13 13.84 16.84
N TRP A 421 -5.64 14.50 15.80
CA TRP A 421 -6.43 15.73 15.96
C TRP A 421 -7.85 15.39 16.43
N PRO A 422 -8.53 16.32 17.12
CA PRO A 422 -9.89 16.10 17.56
C PRO A 422 -10.80 15.77 16.37
N ASP A 423 -11.67 14.79 16.58
CA ASP A 423 -12.82 14.55 15.71
C ASP A 423 -13.69 15.84 15.63
N LEU A 424 -14.54 15.95 14.61
CA LEU A 424 -15.58 16.96 14.56
C LEU A 424 -16.48 16.86 15.81
N ASP A 425 -17.16 17.93 16.18
CA ASP A 425 -17.91 17.96 17.45
C ASP A 425 -19.10 16.98 17.48
N ASN A 426 -19.50 16.42 16.33
CA ASN A 426 -20.46 15.32 16.19
C ASN A 426 -19.83 13.92 16.32
N GLY A 427 -18.54 13.82 16.61
CA GLY A 427 -17.77 12.59 16.77
C GLY A 427 -17.30 11.95 15.46
N GLN A 428 -17.52 12.57 14.30
CA GLN A 428 -16.97 12.09 13.03
C GLN A 428 -15.50 12.49 12.90
N PRO A 429 -14.64 11.66 12.28
CA PRO A 429 -13.25 12.04 12.02
C PRO A 429 -13.19 13.29 11.11
N ILE A 430 -12.08 14.02 11.19
CA ILE A 430 -11.83 15.14 10.28
C ILE A 430 -11.89 14.67 8.82
N PRO A 431 -12.59 15.39 7.93
CA PRO A 431 -12.63 15.03 6.52
C PRO A 431 -11.23 15.06 5.90
N PRO A 432 -10.86 14.07 5.05
CA PRO A 432 -9.52 14.02 4.45
C PRO A 432 -9.21 15.23 3.57
N ARG A 433 -10.22 15.87 2.99
CA ARG A 433 -10.08 17.13 2.24
C ARG A 433 -11.21 18.07 2.61
N VAL A 434 -10.87 19.34 2.79
CA VAL A 434 -11.81 20.40 3.14
C VAL A 434 -11.65 21.55 2.15
N SER A 435 -12.66 21.75 1.30
CA SER A 435 -12.63 22.78 0.25
C SER A 435 -12.77 24.19 0.83
N PHE A 436 -12.06 25.14 0.24
CA PHE A 436 -12.31 26.55 0.48
C PHE A 436 -13.58 27.00 -0.24
N ARG A 437 -14.38 27.83 0.43
CA ARG A 437 -15.55 28.55 -0.09
C ARG A 437 -15.22 30.03 -0.20
N ASN A 438 -16.03 30.77 -0.97
CA ASN A 438 -15.87 32.23 -1.14
C ASN A 438 -14.45 32.63 -1.57
N ILE A 439 -13.83 31.83 -2.45
CA ILE A 439 -12.45 32.02 -2.88
C ILE A 439 -12.32 33.36 -3.60
N GLN A 440 -11.30 34.14 -3.20
CA GLN A 440 -10.87 35.36 -3.88
C GLN A 440 -9.37 35.30 -4.06
N TRP A 441 -8.90 35.63 -5.26
CA TRP A 441 -7.49 35.74 -5.59
C TRP A 441 -7.19 37.12 -6.15
N ASP A 442 -6.29 37.85 -5.49
CA ASP A 442 -5.73 39.11 -5.99
C ASP A 442 -4.28 38.87 -6.42
N GLU A 443 -4.06 38.83 -7.72
CA GLU A 443 -2.76 38.60 -8.33
C GLU A 443 -1.75 39.72 -8.02
N HIS A 444 -2.21 40.97 -7.90
CA HIS A 444 -1.33 42.11 -7.68
C HIS A 444 -0.73 42.08 -6.27
N THR A 445 -1.58 41.80 -5.27
CA THR A 445 -1.13 41.67 -3.88
C THR A 445 -0.68 40.25 -3.52
N ARG A 446 -0.86 39.29 -4.43
CA ARG A 446 -0.66 37.84 -4.21
C ARG A 446 -1.40 37.36 -2.97
N THR A 447 -2.65 37.80 -2.84
CA THR A 447 -3.48 37.50 -1.66
C THR A 447 -4.58 36.53 -2.05
N PHE A 448 -4.59 35.37 -1.39
CA PHE A 448 -5.70 34.44 -1.40
C PHE A 448 -6.59 34.68 -0.18
N LYS A 449 -7.89 34.72 -0.39
CA LYS A 449 -8.90 34.68 0.68
C LYS A 449 -9.86 33.53 0.45
N GLY A 450 -10.28 32.88 1.53
CA GLY A 450 -11.22 31.78 1.46
C GLY A 450 -11.76 31.41 2.84
N ASP A 451 -12.90 30.74 2.85
CA ASP A 451 -13.59 30.33 4.06
C ASP A 451 -13.70 28.81 4.13
N ILE A 452 -13.64 28.26 5.35
CA ILE A 452 -14.04 26.88 5.64
C ILE A 452 -15.37 26.94 6.39
N LEU A 453 -16.43 26.38 5.82
CA LEU A 453 -17.79 26.47 6.35
C LEU A 453 -18.19 25.13 7.00
N TRP A 454 -17.64 24.83 8.18
CA TRP A 454 -17.79 23.52 8.85
C TRP A 454 -19.23 23.03 8.97
N VAL A 455 -20.12 23.89 9.46
CA VAL A 455 -21.54 23.51 9.67
C VAL A 455 -22.24 23.29 8.33
N GLN A 456 -21.94 24.09 7.32
CA GLN A 456 -22.58 24.00 6.01
C GLN A 456 -22.11 22.75 5.26
N ASP A 457 -20.81 22.47 5.26
CA ASP A 457 -20.21 21.41 4.45
C ASP A 457 -20.26 20.04 5.13
N PHE A 458 -20.23 19.99 6.47
CA PHE A 458 -20.13 18.72 7.23
C PHE A 458 -21.20 18.54 8.31
N GLY A 459 -22.14 19.49 8.45
CA GLY A 459 -23.24 19.38 9.41
C GLY A 459 -22.80 19.44 10.89
N SER A 460 -21.60 19.93 11.17
CA SER A 460 -21.03 20.03 12.52
C SER A 460 -20.01 21.18 12.61
N THR A 461 -19.68 21.60 13.81
CA THR A 461 -18.52 22.45 14.11
C THR A 461 -17.25 21.61 14.27
N TRP A 462 -16.07 22.26 14.22
CA TRP A 462 -14.80 21.65 14.61
C TRP A 462 -14.16 22.45 15.73
N THR A 463 -14.01 21.84 16.91
CA THR A 463 -13.52 22.51 18.13
C THR A 463 -14.36 23.71 18.57
N GLY A 464 -15.68 23.66 18.30
CA GLY A 464 -16.64 24.73 18.60
C GLY A 464 -16.77 25.82 17.54
N ASP A 465 -15.94 25.80 16.49
CA ASP A 465 -15.97 26.79 15.42
C ASP A 465 -16.87 26.34 14.25
N SER A 466 -17.79 27.20 13.85
CA SER A 466 -18.65 26.97 12.68
C SER A 466 -18.03 27.41 11.36
N LYS A 467 -17.04 28.31 11.43
CA LYS A 467 -16.41 28.94 10.28
C LYS A 467 -14.98 29.33 10.60
N TRP A 468 -14.06 29.03 9.69
CA TRP A 468 -12.72 29.61 9.68
C TRP A 468 -12.57 30.52 8.45
N THR A 469 -11.91 31.67 8.60
CA THR A 469 -11.64 32.61 7.50
C THR A 469 -10.14 32.79 7.34
N TYR A 470 -9.68 32.61 6.10
CA TYR A 470 -8.27 32.66 5.73
C TYR A 470 -7.97 33.87 4.86
N GLU A 471 -6.84 34.50 5.15
CA GLU A 471 -6.15 35.44 4.29
C GLU A 471 -4.68 35.00 4.23
N MET A 472 -4.18 34.69 3.03
CA MET A 472 -2.82 34.21 2.80
C MET A 472 -2.14 35.10 1.77
N VAL A 473 -1.00 35.68 2.14
CA VAL A 473 -0.18 36.50 1.24
C VAL A 473 1.07 35.71 0.88
N PHE A 474 1.27 35.45 -0.41
CA PHE A 474 2.41 34.67 -0.91
C PHE A 474 3.61 35.54 -1.26
N ASP A 475 4.80 34.97 -1.15
CA ASP A 475 6.01 35.61 -1.68
C ASP A 475 5.92 35.77 -3.21
N PRO A 476 6.72 36.64 -3.84
CA PRO A 476 6.68 36.92 -5.28
C PRO A 476 6.85 35.70 -6.19
N THR A 477 7.43 34.61 -5.67
CA THR A 477 7.75 33.40 -6.43
C THR A 477 7.03 32.16 -5.89
N PHE A 478 6.07 32.31 -4.97
CA PHE A 478 5.27 31.20 -4.44
C PHE A 478 6.08 30.06 -3.80
N LYS A 479 7.25 30.37 -3.24
CA LYS A 479 8.07 29.49 -2.41
C LYS A 479 7.50 29.31 -1.00
N PHE A 480 6.79 30.28 -0.44
CA PHE A 480 6.22 30.22 0.91
C PHE A 480 5.03 31.18 1.10
N ILE A 481 4.29 30.99 2.20
CA ILE A 481 3.25 31.94 2.63
C ILE A 481 3.93 32.98 3.54
N ALA A 482 4.02 34.21 3.06
CA ALA A 482 4.79 35.28 3.71
C ALA A 482 4.05 35.90 4.91
N SER A 483 2.74 36.10 4.81
CA SER A 483 1.93 36.69 5.88
C SER A 483 0.44 36.39 5.71
N GLY A 484 -0.39 36.94 6.60
CA GLY A 484 -1.83 36.76 6.61
C GLY A 484 -2.33 36.15 7.91
N SER A 485 -3.57 35.67 7.94
CA SER A 485 -4.15 35.08 9.14
C SER A 485 -5.18 33.99 8.85
N CYS A 486 -5.36 33.10 9.83
CA CYS A 486 -6.53 32.23 9.97
C CYS A 486 -7.33 32.67 11.20
N THR A 487 -8.54 33.15 10.98
CA THR A 487 -9.42 33.66 12.04
C THR A 487 -10.54 32.67 12.34
N MET A 488 -10.73 32.40 13.62
CA MET A 488 -11.76 31.53 14.19
C MET A 488 -12.67 32.34 15.13
N SER A 489 -13.85 31.84 15.46
CA SER A 489 -14.77 32.59 16.33
C SER A 489 -14.28 32.53 17.78
N ASN A 490 -14.10 33.70 18.40
CA ASN A 490 -13.70 33.83 19.81
C ASN A 490 -12.30 33.29 20.16
N ARG A 491 -11.38 33.22 19.19
CA ARG A 491 -9.96 32.88 19.41
C ARG A 491 -9.06 33.94 18.80
N GLU A 492 -7.83 34.03 19.31
CA GLU A 492 -6.81 34.84 18.65
C GLU A 492 -6.50 34.25 17.26
N PRO A 493 -6.36 35.09 16.22
CA PRO A 493 -6.02 34.60 14.89
C PRO A 493 -4.65 33.94 14.88
N HIS A 494 -4.54 32.82 14.17
CA HIS A 494 -3.23 32.27 13.83
C HIS A 494 -2.61 33.10 12.71
N ILE A 495 -1.33 33.45 12.84
CA ILE A 495 -0.62 34.33 11.91
C ILE A 495 0.33 33.50 11.04
N PHE A 496 0.23 33.68 9.71
CA PHE A 496 1.16 33.07 8.76
C PHE A 496 2.53 33.73 8.82
N GLY A 497 3.58 32.92 8.74
CA GLY A 497 4.96 33.34 8.96
C GLY A 497 5.34 33.45 10.44
N ASP A 498 4.41 33.29 11.38
CA ASP A 498 4.73 33.26 12.81
C ASP A 498 4.31 31.92 13.43
N SER A 499 3.06 31.81 13.88
CA SER A 499 2.50 30.56 14.41
C SER A 499 2.22 29.50 13.34
N LEU A 500 2.10 29.89 12.07
CA LEU A 500 1.84 29.01 10.93
C LEU A 500 2.92 29.21 9.87
N VAL A 501 3.83 28.25 9.75
CA VAL A 501 4.92 28.28 8.76
C VAL A 501 4.61 27.29 7.65
N TYR A 502 4.43 27.82 6.45
CA TYR A 502 4.08 27.06 5.26
C TYR A 502 5.05 27.36 4.13
N ILE A 503 5.64 26.32 3.59
CA ILE A 503 6.55 26.39 2.46
C ILE A 503 6.03 25.52 1.32
N ASN A 504 6.41 25.84 0.10
CA ASN A 504 5.99 25.10 -1.08
C ASN A 504 6.62 23.71 -1.07
N ALA A 505 5.80 22.67 -1.18
CA ALA A 505 6.23 21.29 -1.10
C ALA A 505 7.09 20.84 -2.31
N ALA A 506 7.20 21.68 -3.34
CA ALA A 506 8.09 21.49 -4.47
C ALA A 506 9.49 22.15 -4.29
N LEU A 507 9.76 22.79 -3.15
CA LEU A 507 11.01 23.56 -2.93
C LEU A 507 12.30 22.76 -3.07
N GLU A 508 12.30 21.49 -2.66
CA GLU A 508 13.45 20.60 -2.85
C GLU A 508 13.88 20.55 -4.31
N HIS A 509 12.92 20.63 -5.24
CA HIS A 509 13.19 20.63 -6.66
C HIS A 509 14.07 21.80 -7.04
N ILE A 510 13.69 22.99 -6.57
CA ILE A 510 14.33 24.28 -6.84
C ILE A 510 15.75 24.28 -6.27
N PHE A 511 15.91 23.92 -4.99
CA PHE A 511 17.23 23.86 -4.35
C PHE A 511 18.16 22.87 -5.05
N SER A 512 17.62 21.72 -5.45
CA SER A 512 18.41 20.70 -6.13
C SER A 512 18.80 21.10 -7.55
N GLU A 513 17.94 21.80 -8.28
CA GLU A 513 18.27 22.34 -9.60
C GLU A 513 19.37 23.38 -9.48
N ALA A 514 19.25 24.31 -8.54
CA ALA A 514 20.29 25.29 -8.26
C ALA A 514 21.63 24.63 -7.90
N LEU A 515 21.61 23.57 -7.08
CA LEU A 515 22.81 22.81 -6.73
C LEU A 515 23.45 22.10 -7.93
N ARG A 516 22.66 21.66 -8.92
CA ARG A 516 23.16 21.00 -10.14
C ARG A 516 23.68 22.01 -11.17
N SER A 517 23.01 23.15 -11.30
CA SER A 517 23.32 24.14 -12.33
C SER A 517 24.40 25.14 -11.90
N ALA A 518 24.71 25.24 -10.61
CA ALA A 518 25.36 26.42 -10.06
C ALA A 518 26.27 26.14 -8.85
N SER A 519 26.87 27.19 -8.29
CA SER A 519 27.80 27.16 -7.16
C SER A 519 27.08 27.24 -5.80
N THR A 520 27.78 26.98 -4.70
CA THR A 520 27.23 27.18 -3.34
C THR A 520 26.74 28.63 -3.08
N GLU A 521 27.23 29.63 -3.83
CA GLU A 521 26.73 31.01 -3.72
C GLU A 521 25.30 31.16 -4.24
N ASP A 522 24.93 30.45 -5.30
CA ASP A 522 23.59 30.51 -5.91
C ASP A 522 22.53 29.92 -4.97
N TYR A 523 22.92 28.88 -4.23
CA TYR A 523 22.12 28.28 -3.17
C TYR A 523 21.84 29.27 -2.02
N LEU A 524 22.87 29.99 -1.55
CA LEU A 524 22.68 31.04 -0.55
C LEU A 524 21.90 32.23 -1.12
N GLY A 525 21.97 32.44 -2.45
CA GLY A 525 21.16 33.37 -3.20
C GLY A 525 19.67 33.14 -2.98
N ILE A 526 19.19 31.89 -3.04
CA ILE A 526 17.77 31.56 -2.82
C ILE A 526 17.32 31.93 -1.41
N ILE A 527 18.10 31.61 -0.38
CA ILE A 527 17.74 31.93 1.02
C ILE A 527 17.75 33.44 1.25
N ARG A 528 18.71 34.16 0.67
CA ARG A 528 18.76 35.64 0.73
C ARG A 528 17.55 36.25 0.02
N GLU A 529 17.21 35.75 -1.18
CA GLU A 529 16.02 36.16 -1.92
C GLU A 529 14.75 35.94 -1.09
N CYS A 530 14.60 34.78 -0.44
CA CYS A 530 13.44 34.49 0.40
C CYS A 530 13.34 35.47 1.59
N ARG A 531 14.47 35.78 2.24
CA ARG A 531 14.52 36.80 3.31
C ARG A 531 14.11 38.17 2.79
N ASP A 532 14.65 38.58 1.64
CA ASP A 532 14.39 39.88 1.04
C ASP A 532 12.91 39.98 0.56
N ASN A 533 12.30 38.84 0.23
CA ASN A 533 10.88 38.67 -0.09
C ASN A 533 9.96 38.56 1.15
N GLY A 534 10.48 38.76 2.36
CA GLY A 534 9.68 38.85 3.57
C GLY A 534 9.50 37.52 4.33
N ALA A 535 10.35 36.50 4.08
CA ALA A 535 10.37 35.31 4.93
C ALA A 535 10.70 35.70 6.38
N SER A 536 9.84 35.28 7.30
CA SER A 536 10.06 35.43 8.73
C SER A 536 11.21 34.54 9.25
N PRO A 537 11.72 34.76 10.47
CA PRO A 537 12.75 33.89 11.04
C PRO A 537 12.34 32.41 11.10
N PRO A 538 11.11 32.03 11.54
CA PRO A 538 10.66 30.64 11.48
C PRO A 538 10.62 30.07 10.06
N THR A 539 10.15 30.84 9.09
CA THR A 539 10.13 30.42 7.68
C THR A 539 11.56 30.22 7.14
N LEU A 540 12.49 31.11 7.46
CA LEU A 540 13.91 30.98 7.07
C LEU A 540 14.57 29.75 7.69
N GLN A 541 14.20 29.39 8.93
CA GLN A 541 14.66 28.15 9.54
C GLN A 541 14.19 26.94 8.74
N CYS A 542 12.89 26.84 8.43
CA CYS A 542 12.36 25.73 7.63
C CYS A 542 12.99 25.66 6.24
N LEU A 543 13.17 26.81 5.56
CA LEU A 543 13.86 26.87 4.28
C LEU A 543 15.31 26.39 4.40
N GLY A 544 16.02 26.76 5.47
CA GLY A 544 17.38 26.29 5.75
C GLY A 544 17.45 24.78 5.94
N GLU A 545 16.48 24.17 6.61
CA GLU A 545 16.41 22.71 6.81
C GLU A 545 16.21 21.96 5.48
N VAL A 546 15.28 22.40 4.62
CA VAL A 546 15.11 21.83 3.26
C VAL A 546 16.41 21.92 2.48
N ALA A 547 17.02 23.10 2.54
CA ALA A 547 18.17 23.41 1.74
C ALA A 547 19.39 22.57 2.21
N LEU A 548 19.57 22.38 3.52
CA LEU A 548 20.61 21.51 4.09
C LEU A 548 20.38 20.04 3.71
N SER A 549 19.13 19.55 3.78
CA SER A 549 18.79 18.19 3.36
C SER A 549 19.22 17.92 1.91
N VAL A 550 18.93 18.88 1.01
CA VAL A 550 19.37 18.82 -0.40
C VAL A 550 20.90 18.88 -0.52
N MET A 551 21.58 19.76 0.22
CA MET A 551 23.04 19.90 0.17
C MET A 551 23.79 18.65 0.64
N TYR A 552 23.32 18.00 1.70
CA TYR A 552 23.92 16.76 2.20
C TYR A 552 23.62 15.57 1.29
N GLY A 553 22.82 15.78 0.24
CA GLY A 553 22.39 14.73 -0.66
C GLY A 553 21.66 13.64 0.13
N GLU A 554 20.88 14.04 1.15
CA GLU A 554 20.05 13.10 1.88
C GLU A 554 19.23 12.33 0.85
N GLU A 555 19.33 11.01 0.89
CA GLU A 555 18.71 10.21 -0.14
C GLU A 555 17.18 10.38 -0.09
N GLU A 556 16.62 10.58 1.10
CA GLU A 556 15.19 10.79 1.32
C GLU A 556 14.82 12.27 1.17
N SER A 557 13.67 12.52 0.54
CA SER A 557 13.04 13.84 0.59
C SER A 557 12.76 14.17 2.05
N CYS A 558 13.12 15.38 2.49
CA CYS A 558 12.69 15.95 3.75
C CYS A 558 11.18 16.15 3.78
N PHE A 559 10.53 16.20 2.62
CA PHE A 559 9.07 16.21 2.51
C PHE A 559 8.46 14.80 2.64
N ASP A 560 7.57 14.65 3.61
CA ASP A 560 6.72 13.47 3.81
C ASP A 560 5.47 13.58 2.91
N PHE A 561 5.48 12.82 1.82
CA PHE A 561 4.36 12.69 0.88
C PHE A 561 3.48 11.46 1.16
N ASN A 562 3.59 10.83 2.34
CA ASN A 562 2.74 9.70 2.69
C ASN A 562 1.31 10.20 2.94
N LEU A 563 0.50 10.18 1.87
CA LEU A 563 -0.91 10.57 1.81
C LEU A 563 -1.84 9.36 1.80
#